data_AF-A0A3S4FBB9-F1
#
_entry.id   AF-A0A3S4FBB9-F1
#
_cell.length_a   1.000
_cell.length_b   1.000
_cell.length_c   1.000
_cell.angle_alpha   90.00
_cell.angle_beta   90.00
_cell.angle_gamma   90.00
#
_symmetry.space_group_name_H-M   'P 1'
#
loop_
_entity.id
_entity.type
_entity.pdbx_description
1 polymer ?
#
loop_
_entity_poly.entity_id
_entity_poly.type
_entity_poly.pdbx_seq_one_letter_code
_entity_poly.pdbx_strand_id
1 'polypeptide(L)'
;MVLLEALKSRAFYVGALGSRANQEKRRERLRLFDLGDEDIARLRGPVGLPIASRTPAEIAVAVAAELVWVRNTLGDREPSGAPLPAALAPAR
;
A
#
# COMPACT_ATOMS: atom_id res chain seq x y z
N MET A 1 14.68 9.00 -9.08
CA MET A 1 15.18 9.58 -7.82
C MET A 1 14.18 9.51 -6.67
N VAL A 2 12.92 9.93 -6.80
CA VAL A 2 11.97 9.99 -5.67
C VAL A 2 11.82 8.66 -4.89
N LEU A 3 11.77 7.51 -5.57
CA LEU A 3 11.60 6.22 -4.90
C LEU A 3 12.82 5.77 -4.08
N LEU A 4 14.03 6.12 -4.49
CA LEU A 4 15.25 5.77 -3.75
C LEU A 4 15.23 6.45 -2.38
N GLU A 5 14.99 7.76 -2.37
CA GLU A 5 14.88 8.55 -1.14
C GLU A 5 13.70 8.09 -0.27
N ALA A 6 12.56 7.78 -0.87
CA ALA A 6 11.40 7.29 -0.13
C ALA A 6 11.69 5.96 0.59
N LEU A 7 12.41 5.03 -0.06
CA LEU A 7 12.76 3.73 0.53
C LEU A 7 13.81 3.86 1.64
N LYS A 8 14.75 4.81 1.54
CA LYS A 8 15.71 5.12 2.62
C LYS A 8 15.08 5.87 3.80
N SER A 9 13.86 6.41 3.64
CA SER A 9 13.18 7.18 4.68
C SER A 9 12.47 6.30 5.72
N ARG A 10 12.01 6.96 6.80
CA ARG A 10 11.13 6.36 7.83
C ARG A 10 9.65 6.32 7.42
N ALA A 11 9.31 6.48 6.14
CA ALA A 11 7.94 6.38 5.67
C ALA A 11 7.33 5.02 6.03
N PHE A 12 6.16 5.04 6.66
CA PHE A 12 5.43 3.83 7.04
C PHE A 12 4.91 3.05 5.83
N TYR A 13 4.77 3.72 4.68
CA TYR A 13 4.28 3.14 3.44
C TYR A 13 5.00 3.79 2.25
N VAL A 14 5.51 2.95 1.34
CA VAL A 14 6.05 3.36 0.05
C VAL A 14 5.42 2.48 -1.02
N GLY A 15 4.67 3.11 -1.93
CA GLY A 15 3.93 2.41 -2.96
C GLY A 15 4.14 3.02 -4.34
N ALA A 16 4.04 2.19 -5.38
CA ALA A 16 4.09 2.64 -6.76
C ALA A 16 2.91 2.13 -7.61
N LEU A 17 2.29 3.06 -8.35
CA LEU A 17 1.32 2.74 -9.41
C LEU A 17 2.02 2.09 -10.61
N GLY A 18 1.30 1.19 -11.28
CA GLY A 18 1.74 0.54 -12.51
C GLY A 18 1.33 -0.94 -12.55
N SER A 19 1.36 -1.54 -13.74
CA SER A 19 1.11 -2.97 -13.91
C SER A 19 2.12 -3.82 -13.12
N ARG A 20 1.80 -5.09 -12.86
CA ARG A 20 2.73 -6.03 -12.22
C ARG A 20 4.09 -6.11 -12.96
N ALA A 21 4.04 -6.11 -14.30
CA ALA A 21 5.24 -6.09 -15.13
C ALA A 21 6.08 -4.81 -14.93
N ASN A 22 5.43 -3.65 -14.82
CA ASN A 22 6.14 -2.38 -14.54
C ASN A 22 6.74 -2.37 -13.13
N GLN A 23 6.10 -3.03 -12.17
CA GLN A 23 6.62 -3.16 -10.81
C GLN A 23 7.89 -4.02 -10.77
N GLU A 24 7.95 -5.14 -11.49
CA GLU A 24 9.16 -5.96 -11.52
C GLU A 24 10.33 -5.21 -12.15
N LYS A 25 10.11 -4.61 -13.34
CA LYS A 25 11.13 -3.75 -13.98
C LYS A 25 11.59 -2.62 -13.08
N ARG A 26 10.69 -2.08 -12.25
CA ARG A 26 11.03 -1.04 -11.27
C ARG A 26 11.92 -1.60 -10.16
N ARG A 27 11.65 -2.80 -9.64
CA ARG A 27 12.50 -3.47 -8.64
C ARG A 27 13.87 -3.81 -9.20
N GLU A 28 13.94 -4.38 -10.40
CA GLU A 28 15.19 -4.63 -11.12
C GLU A 28 16.03 -3.37 -11.23
N ARG A 29 15.43 -2.25 -11.66
CA ARG A 29 16.13 -0.96 -11.72
C ARG A 29 16.58 -0.48 -10.35
N LEU A 30 15.80 -0.68 -9.28
CA LEU A 30 16.17 -0.27 -7.92
C LEU A 30 17.34 -1.09 -7.37
N ARG A 31 17.46 -2.38 -7.72
CA ARG A 31 18.59 -3.24 -7.37
C ARG A 31 19.92 -2.78 -7.97
N LEU A 32 19.89 -1.99 -9.05
CA LEU A 32 21.09 -1.39 -9.65
C LEU A 32 21.63 -0.19 -8.86
N PHE A 33 20.93 0.24 -7.81
CA PHE A 33 21.36 1.31 -6.92
C PHE A 33 21.72 0.74 -5.55
N ASP A 34 22.29 1.58 -4.69
CA ASP A 34 22.67 1.29 -3.31
C ASP A 34 21.44 1.11 -2.37
N LEU A 35 20.58 0.14 -2.69
CA LEU A 35 19.45 -0.33 -1.88
C LEU A 35 19.60 -1.82 -1.65
N GLY A 36 19.43 -2.26 -0.40
CA GLY A 36 19.37 -3.69 -0.08
C GLY A 36 18.04 -4.32 -0.49
N ASP A 37 17.98 -5.65 -0.52
CA ASP A 37 16.73 -6.38 -0.78
C ASP A 37 15.64 -6.05 0.23
N GLU A 38 16.00 -5.74 1.49
CA GLU A 38 15.05 -5.32 2.53
C GLU A 38 14.40 -3.97 2.21
N ASP A 39 15.18 -2.99 1.73
CA ASP A 39 14.64 -1.70 1.32
C ASP A 39 13.70 -1.86 0.13
N ILE A 40 14.09 -2.69 -0.85
CA ILE A 40 13.28 -2.95 -2.04
C ILE A 40 12.00 -3.73 -1.66
N ALA A 41 12.05 -4.61 -0.67
CA ALA A 41 10.89 -5.35 -0.17
C ALA A 41 9.84 -4.41 0.46
N ARG A 42 10.23 -3.24 0.98
CA ARG A 42 9.29 -2.22 1.46
C ARG A 42 8.46 -1.59 0.33
N LEU A 43 8.90 -1.69 -0.93
CA LEU A 43 8.16 -1.16 -2.07
C LEU A 43 6.93 -2.01 -2.37
N ARG A 44 5.76 -1.45 -2.06
CA ARG A 44 4.46 -2.04 -2.42
C ARG A 44 4.07 -1.69 -3.84
N GLY A 45 3.43 -2.64 -4.49
CA GLY A 45 2.55 -2.35 -5.62
C GLY A 45 2.34 -3.52 -6.57
N PRO A 46 1.36 -3.42 -7.48
CA PRO A 46 0.56 -2.22 -7.79
C PRO A 46 -0.21 -1.70 -6.58
N VAL A 47 -0.16 -0.39 -6.32
CA VAL A 47 -0.84 0.17 -5.14
C VAL A 47 -2.36 0.09 -5.29
N GLY A 48 -3.02 -0.06 -4.16
CA GLY A 48 -4.46 -0.18 -4.01
C GLY A 48 -4.92 -1.62 -3.82
N LEU A 49 -6.00 -1.78 -3.06
CA LEU A 49 -6.68 -3.07 -2.89
C LEU A 49 -7.31 -3.52 -4.22
N PRO A 50 -7.41 -4.84 -4.48
CA PRO A 50 -7.95 -5.39 -5.72
C PRO A 50 -9.49 -5.29 -5.77
N ILE A 51 -10.01 -4.08 -5.96
CA ILE A 51 -11.46 -3.78 -6.02
C ILE A 51 -11.99 -3.62 -7.45
N ALA A 52 -11.26 -4.14 -8.44
CA ALA A 52 -11.55 -4.00 -9.87
C ALA A 52 -11.66 -2.54 -10.38
N SER A 53 -10.88 -1.62 -9.80
CA SER A 53 -10.81 -0.21 -10.21
C SER A 53 -10.42 -0.03 -11.68
N ARG A 54 -11.07 0.90 -12.35
CA ARG A 54 -10.82 1.32 -13.75
C ARG A 54 -10.67 2.83 -13.90
N THR A 55 -11.34 3.62 -13.05
CA THR A 55 -11.30 5.08 -13.10
C THR A 55 -10.32 5.67 -12.08
N PRO A 56 -9.83 6.90 -12.27
CA PRO A 56 -8.97 7.56 -11.27
C PRO A 56 -9.58 7.65 -9.87
N ALA A 57 -10.90 7.86 -9.76
CA ALA A 57 -11.60 7.91 -8.49
C ALA A 57 -11.60 6.54 -7.78
N GLU A 58 -11.87 5.46 -8.53
CA GLU A 58 -11.81 4.09 -7.99
C GLU A 58 -10.39 3.69 -7.59
N ILE A 59 -9.37 4.14 -8.33
CA ILE A 59 -7.96 3.93 -7.98
C ILE A 59 -7.62 4.66 -6.68
N ALA A 60 -8.06 5.91 -6.53
CA ALA A 60 -7.84 6.69 -5.30
C ALA A 60 -8.46 6.00 -4.08
N VAL A 61 -9.70 5.49 -4.20
CA VAL A 61 -10.35 4.72 -3.13
C VAL A 61 -9.57 3.44 -2.81
N ALA A 62 -9.12 2.70 -3.82
CA ALA A 62 -8.33 1.49 -3.62
C ALA A 62 -7.03 1.77 -2.85
N VAL A 63 -6.33 2.85 -3.20
CA VAL A 63 -5.08 3.28 -2.52
C VAL A 63 -5.35 3.74 -1.10
N ALA A 64 -6.38 4.57 -0.88
CA ALA A 64 -6.75 5.01 0.46
C ALA A 64 -7.12 3.83 1.38
N ALA A 65 -7.86 2.85 0.85
CA ALA A 65 -8.20 1.63 1.57
C ALA A 65 -6.97 0.79 1.92
N GLU A 66 -6.00 0.66 1.00
CA GLU A 66 -4.73 -0.03 1.29
C GLU A 66 -3.94 0.69 2.39
N LEU A 67 -3.84 2.01 2.36
CA LEU A 67 -3.14 2.79 3.39
C LEU A 67 -3.72 2.56 4.78
N VAL A 68 -5.05 2.57 4.91
CA VAL A 68 -5.73 2.29 6.18
C VAL A 68 -5.49 0.85 6.61
N TRP A 69 -5.61 -0.10 5.69
CA TRP A 69 -5.38 -1.52 5.98
C TRP A 69 -3.95 -1.78 6.47
N VAL A 70 -2.94 -1.26 5.77
CA VAL A 70 -1.53 -1.38 6.18
C VAL A 70 -1.30 -0.73 7.54
N ARG A 71 -1.85 0.46 7.79
CA ARG A 71 -1.71 1.14 9.10
C ARG A 71 -2.31 0.30 10.24
N ASN A 72 -3.43 -0.37 10.01
CA ASN A 72 -4.11 -1.16 11.03
C ASN A 72 -3.53 -2.56 11.22
N THR A 73 -2.73 -3.05 10.26
CA THR A 73 -2.13 -4.41 10.32
C THR A 73 -0.64 -4.40 10.63
N LEU A 74 0.08 -3.29 10.39
CA LEU A 74 1.49 -3.13 10.73
C LEU A 74 1.73 -2.47 12.09
N GLY A 75 0.71 -1.87 12.70
CA GLY A 75 0.81 -1.34 14.06
C GLY A 75 0.44 -2.42 15.07
N ASP A 76 1.18 -2.53 16.17
CA ASP A 76 0.84 -3.27 17.39
C ASP A 76 -0.43 -2.73 18.10
N ARG A 77 -1.38 -2.19 17.33
CA ARG A 77 -2.70 -1.83 17.81
C ARG A 77 -3.53 -3.10 17.80
N GLU A 78 -3.84 -3.58 19.00
CA GLU A 78 -5.10 -4.27 19.27
C GLU A 78 -6.18 -3.62 18.39
N PRO A 79 -6.91 -4.40 17.57
CA PRO A 79 -7.98 -3.84 16.75
C PRO A 79 -8.85 -3.01 17.69
N SER A 80 -8.97 -1.71 17.41
CA SER A 80 -9.84 -0.84 18.18
C SER A 80 -11.26 -1.37 18.00
N GLY A 81 -11.66 -2.28 18.88
CA GLY A 81 -12.97 -2.88 18.99
C GLY A 81 -13.98 -1.87 19.50
N ALA A 82 -13.95 -0.64 18.98
CA ALA A 82 -15.13 0.20 19.00
C ALA A 82 -16.14 -0.56 18.12
N PRO A 83 -17.22 -1.09 18.71
CA PRO A 83 -18.20 -1.82 17.92
C PRO A 83 -18.67 -0.91 16.79
N LEU A 84 -18.83 -1.48 15.60
CA LEU A 84 -19.60 -0.82 14.54
C LEU A 84 -20.90 -0.33 15.18
N PRO A 85 -21.26 0.97 15.08
CA PRO A 85 -22.51 1.44 15.63
C PRO A 85 -23.63 0.54 15.12
N ALA A 86 -24.44 0.02 16.04
CA ALA A 86 -25.44 -1.03 15.80
C ALA A 86 -26.45 -0.70 14.67
N ALA A 87 -26.46 0.54 14.18
CA ALA A 87 -27.27 1.03 13.08
C ALA A 87 -26.91 0.45 11.69
N LEU A 88 -25.82 -0.32 11.55
CA LEU A 88 -25.39 -0.91 10.27
C LEU A 88 -25.45 -2.45 10.24
N ALA A 89 -26.09 -3.09 11.22
CA ALA A 89 -26.38 -4.52 11.12
C ALA A 89 -27.44 -4.75 10.01
N PRO A 90 -27.21 -5.66 9.05
CA PRO A 90 -28.21 -5.96 8.02
C PRO A 90 -29.46 -6.49 8.69
N ALA A 91 -30.61 -5.88 8.39
CA ALA A 91 -31.92 -6.38 8.79
C ALA A 91 -32.05 -7.83 8.27
N ARG A 92 -32.07 -8.79 9.20
CA ARG A 92 -32.43 -10.18 8.91
C ARG A 92 -33.92 -10.28 8.63
#